data_AF-Q9CWP6-F1
#
_entry.id   AF-Q9CWP6-F1
#
_cell.length_a   1.000
_cell.length_b   1.000
_cell.length_c   1.000
_cell.angle_alpha   90.00
_cell.angle_beta   90.00
_cell.angle_gamma   90.00
#
_symmetry.space_group_name_H-M   'P 1'
#
loop_
_entity.id
_entity.type
_entity.pdbx_description
1 polymer ?
#
loop_
_entity_poly.entity_id
_entity_poly.type
_entity_poly.pdbx_seq_one_letter_code
_entity_poly.pdbx_strand_id
1 'polypeptide(L)'
;MAENNAQNKAKLISETRRRFEAEYVTEKSEKYDSRDVERLQQDDNWVESYLYWRHNVVDETLKMLDESFQWRKEFSVNDLSESSIPRWLLELGGIYLHGYDKEGNKLFWIRVKYHIKDQKTIMDKKKLIAFWLERYAKRENGKPITVMFDMSETGLNSIDMDFVRFIINCFKVYYPKYLSKIVIFDMPWIMNAAFKIVKSWLGPEAVSLLKFTSKNEIQEYVSVEYLPPHMGGTDPFKYSYPPLVDDDFQTPLCENGPIASEDETSSKEDIEGDGKETLETISNEEPPALSEKSNPTESVSKKDENEKVDSKTKTFKKPLSVFKGPLLHISPAEELYFGSIESGEKKTLIVLTNVTKNIVAFKVRTTAPEKYRVKPSNSSCDPGASIDIIVSPHGGLTVSAQDRFLIMAAEMEQSSGTGPAELSQFWKEVPRNKVMEHRLRCHTVESSKPNSLMLKDSISTMSDKTSEDLYLQLNRLLESNRKLEDQLQRSIWFQQLLLALTMVLLDFVVSFFYSLYN
;
A
#
# COMPACT_ATOMS: atom_id res chain seq x y z
N MET A 1 -2.01 -21.22 31.60
CA MET A 1 -1.01 -20.64 30.67
C MET A 1 -0.89 -19.13 30.83
N ALA A 2 -1.99 -18.37 30.81
CA ALA A 2 -1.99 -16.91 30.93
C ALA A 2 -1.14 -16.37 32.10
N GLU A 3 -1.23 -16.96 33.29
CA GLU A 3 -0.45 -16.57 34.48
C GLU A 3 1.06 -16.61 34.25
N ASN A 4 1.59 -17.65 33.60
CA ASN A 4 3.02 -17.78 33.30
C ASN A 4 3.49 -16.69 32.32
N ASN A 5 2.65 -16.36 31.33
CA ASN A 5 2.91 -15.24 30.42
C ASN A 5 2.91 -13.90 31.19
N ALA A 6 1.93 -13.67 32.06
CA ALA A 6 1.83 -12.45 32.87
C ALA A 6 3.00 -12.30 33.85
N GLN A 7 3.42 -13.36 34.53
CA GLN A 7 4.54 -13.36 35.46
C GLN A 7 5.88 -13.12 34.74
N ASN A 8 6.07 -13.70 33.55
CA ASN A 8 7.24 -13.42 32.71
C ASN A 8 7.24 -11.96 32.22
N LYS A 9 6.09 -11.43 31.82
CA LYS A 9 5.89 -10.03 31.40
C LYS A 9 6.26 -9.05 32.50
N ALA A 10 5.73 -9.24 33.72
CA ALA A 10 6.06 -8.42 34.89
C ALA A 10 7.56 -8.45 35.25
N LYS A 11 8.21 -9.62 35.11
CA LYS A 11 9.66 -9.77 35.27
C LYS A 11 10.45 -8.98 34.23
N LEU A 12 10.05 -9.04 32.95
CA LEU A 12 10.69 -8.30 31.86
C LEU A 12 10.54 -6.78 32.02
N ILE A 13 9.37 -6.29 32.43
CA ILE A 13 9.12 -4.86 32.73
C ILE A 13 10.03 -4.40 33.87
N SER A 14 10.05 -5.14 34.99
CA SER A 14 10.87 -4.84 36.17
C SER A 14 12.36 -4.82 35.85
N GLU A 15 12.84 -5.79 35.06
CA GLU A 15 14.24 -5.87 34.65
C GLU A 15 14.63 -4.74 33.68
N THR A 16 13.74 -4.39 32.75
CA THR A 16 13.97 -3.27 31.80
C THR A 16 14.09 -1.94 32.55
N ARG A 17 13.16 -1.68 33.50
CA ARG A 17 13.22 -0.50 34.39
C ARG A 17 14.53 -0.45 35.18
N ARG A 18 14.88 -1.54 35.86
CA ARG A 18 16.09 -1.66 36.69
C ARG A 18 17.37 -1.43 35.88
N ARG A 19 17.46 -2.00 34.68
CA ARG A 19 18.63 -1.87 33.80
C ARG A 19 18.72 -0.50 33.13
N PHE A 20 17.60 0.10 32.72
CA PHE A 20 17.62 1.46 32.15
C PHE A 20 18.10 2.49 33.16
N GLU A 21 17.60 2.42 34.39
CA GLU A 21 18.03 3.27 35.50
C GLU A 21 19.55 3.16 35.75
N ALA A 22 20.08 1.93 35.80
CA ALA A 22 21.48 1.66 36.12
C ALA A 22 22.47 1.96 34.96
N GLU A 23 22.13 1.59 33.72
CA GLU A 23 23.05 1.66 32.57
C GLU A 23 22.98 3.01 31.82
N TYR A 24 21.80 3.65 31.84
CA TYR A 24 21.51 4.84 31.05
C TYR A 24 21.29 6.07 31.94
N VAL A 25 20.43 6.02 32.96
CA VAL A 25 20.05 7.22 33.74
C VAL A 25 21.11 7.64 34.77
N THR A 26 21.61 6.71 35.60
CA THR A 26 22.38 7.01 36.83
C THR A 26 23.57 7.97 36.63
N GLU A 27 24.30 7.83 35.52
CA GLU A 27 25.48 8.67 35.20
C GLU A 27 25.23 9.73 34.12
N LYS A 28 24.03 9.75 33.50
CA LYS A 28 23.76 10.51 32.26
C LYS A 28 22.35 11.13 32.24
N SER A 29 21.81 11.45 33.41
CA SER A 29 20.42 11.94 33.56
C SER A 29 20.14 13.22 32.75
N GLU A 30 21.16 14.02 32.46
CA GLU A 30 21.10 15.18 31.58
C GLU A 30 20.76 14.86 30.11
N LYS A 31 20.78 13.59 29.69
CA LYS A 31 20.31 13.15 28.36
C LYS A 31 18.80 13.09 28.20
N TYR A 32 18.04 12.91 29.27
CA TYR A 32 16.61 12.56 29.20
C TYR A 32 15.71 13.64 29.82
N ASP A 33 14.43 13.63 29.48
CA ASP A 33 13.41 14.39 30.22
C ASP A 33 13.05 13.60 31.48
N SER A 34 13.09 14.24 32.66
CA SER A 34 12.75 13.58 33.92
C SER A 34 11.32 13.04 33.94
N ARG A 35 10.40 13.68 33.20
CA ARG A 35 9.00 13.24 33.04
C ARG A 35 8.89 11.91 32.27
N ASP A 36 9.79 11.66 31.33
CA ASP A 36 9.83 10.40 30.59
C ASP A 36 10.48 9.28 31.42
N VAL A 37 11.54 9.59 32.18
CA VAL A 37 12.12 8.65 33.14
C VAL A 37 11.10 8.26 34.23
N GLU A 38 10.41 9.24 34.82
CA GLU A 38 9.34 8.99 35.79
C GLU A 38 8.22 8.14 35.18
N ARG A 39 7.71 8.51 33.99
CA ARG A 39 6.67 7.73 33.31
C ARG A 39 7.13 6.31 33.01
N LEU A 40 8.39 6.07 32.65
CA LEU A 40 8.90 4.71 32.42
C LEU A 40 8.75 3.83 33.67
N GLN A 41 8.97 4.39 34.86
CA GLN A 41 8.83 3.67 36.13
C GLN A 41 7.36 3.42 36.53
N GLN A 42 6.39 4.15 35.95
CA GLN A 42 4.96 4.10 36.32
C GLN A 42 4.05 3.42 35.27
N ASP A 43 4.38 3.51 33.98
CA ASP A 43 3.51 3.09 32.86
C ASP A 43 3.94 1.74 32.28
N ASP A 44 3.38 0.65 32.82
CA ASP A 44 3.67 -0.73 32.36
C ASP A 44 3.38 -0.90 30.86
N ASN A 45 2.25 -0.40 30.37
CA ASN A 45 1.85 -0.46 28.95
C ASN A 45 2.90 0.18 28.02
N TRP A 46 3.55 1.25 28.48
CA TRP A 46 4.61 1.91 27.71
C TRP A 46 5.88 1.05 27.66
N VAL A 47 6.35 0.50 28.79
CA VAL A 47 7.50 -0.43 28.81
C VAL A 47 7.22 -1.66 27.92
N GLU A 48 6.01 -2.20 28.00
CA GLU A 48 5.54 -3.32 27.16
C GLU A 48 5.56 -3.01 25.67
N SER A 49 5.29 -1.76 25.26
CA SER A 49 5.30 -1.39 23.84
C SER A 49 6.70 -1.53 23.23
N TYR A 50 7.75 -1.10 23.95
CA TYR A 50 9.14 -1.29 23.54
C TYR A 50 9.58 -2.76 23.63
N LEU A 51 9.23 -3.46 24.71
CA LEU A 51 9.54 -4.89 24.89
C LEU A 51 8.94 -5.73 23.74
N TYR A 52 7.65 -5.57 23.45
CA TYR A 52 6.96 -6.28 22.38
C TYR A 52 7.63 -6.03 21.01
N TRP A 53 7.94 -4.76 20.71
CA TRP A 53 8.58 -4.33 19.46
C TRP A 53 10.06 -4.74 19.33
N ARG A 54 10.65 -5.27 20.41
CA ARG A 54 11.98 -5.89 20.45
C ARG A 54 11.92 -7.38 20.79
N HIS A 55 10.76 -8.01 20.62
CA HIS A 55 10.52 -9.44 20.87
C HIS A 55 10.95 -9.91 22.28
N ASN A 56 10.81 -9.03 23.27
CA ASN A 56 11.24 -9.16 24.66
C ASN A 56 12.76 -9.25 24.89
N VAL A 57 13.58 -8.86 23.91
CA VAL A 57 15.04 -8.77 24.05
C VAL A 57 15.40 -7.47 24.79
N VAL A 58 15.68 -7.57 26.08
CA VAL A 58 15.91 -6.42 26.97
C VAL A 58 17.04 -5.52 26.45
N ASP A 59 18.18 -6.06 25.99
CA ASP A 59 19.30 -5.24 25.48
C ASP A 59 18.93 -4.36 24.28
N GLU A 60 18.09 -4.85 23.37
CA GLU A 60 17.60 -4.07 22.22
C GLU A 60 16.42 -3.15 22.60
N THR A 61 15.73 -3.45 23.70
CA THR A 61 14.71 -2.59 24.32
C THR A 61 15.37 -1.36 24.96
N LEU A 62 16.47 -1.56 25.70
CA LEU A 62 17.22 -0.49 26.36
C LEU A 62 17.81 0.51 25.36
N LYS A 63 18.45 0.02 24.28
CA LYS A 63 18.95 0.87 23.18
C LYS A 63 17.83 1.69 22.52
N MET A 64 16.64 1.11 22.39
CA MET A 64 15.48 1.75 21.78
C MET A 64 14.87 2.82 22.69
N LEU A 65 14.85 2.57 24.00
CA LEU A 65 14.48 3.57 25.01
C LEU A 65 15.47 4.74 25.02
N ASP A 66 16.77 4.48 24.92
CA ASP A 66 17.82 5.51 24.86
C ASP A 66 17.67 6.42 23.62
N GLU A 67 17.48 5.84 22.43
CA GLU A 67 17.22 6.57 21.18
C GLU A 67 15.92 7.40 21.26
N SER A 68 14.85 6.80 21.81
CA SER A 68 13.55 7.46 21.96
C SER A 68 13.57 8.60 22.98
N PHE A 69 14.19 8.42 24.15
CA PHE A 69 14.16 9.41 25.24
C PHE A 69 15.10 10.59 24.96
N GLN A 70 16.23 10.37 24.27
CA GLN A 70 17.03 11.48 23.73
C GLN A 70 16.22 12.28 22.71
N TRP A 71 15.55 11.63 21.75
CA TRP A 71 14.67 12.32 20.80
C TRP A 71 13.54 13.10 21.49
N ARG A 72 12.86 12.50 22.47
CA ARG A 72 11.76 13.17 23.20
C ARG A 72 12.22 14.44 23.90
N LYS A 73 13.43 14.44 24.47
CA LYS A 73 14.06 15.65 25.03
C LYS A 73 14.40 16.68 23.96
N GLU A 74 15.08 16.28 22.89
CA GLU A 74 15.49 17.17 21.79
C GLU A 74 14.31 17.86 21.09
N PHE A 75 13.18 17.16 20.94
CA PHE A 75 11.94 17.72 20.38
C PHE A 75 11.08 18.48 21.40
N SER A 76 11.40 18.39 22.69
CA SER A 76 10.59 18.88 23.82
C SER A 76 9.17 18.30 23.80
N VAL A 77 9.05 16.97 23.60
CA VAL A 77 7.76 16.30 23.31
C VAL A 77 6.73 16.45 24.42
N ASN A 78 7.16 16.50 25.69
CA ASN A 78 6.26 16.75 26.82
C ASN A 78 5.77 18.20 26.93
N ASP A 79 6.40 19.13 26.20
CA ASP A 79 6.03 20.54 26.11
C ASP A 79 5.33 20.87 24.78
N LEU A 80 5.05 19.87 23.93
CA LEU A 80 4.27 20.05 22.71
C LEU A 80 2.81 20.32 23.05
N SER A 81 2.36 21.50 22.66
CA SER A 81 1.01 22.02 22.78
C SER A 81 0.53 22.58 21.44
N GLU A 82 -0.77 22.83 21.32
CA GLU A 82 -1.35 23.55 20.17
C GLU A 82 -0.67 24.92 19.96
N SER A 83 -0.36 25.63 21.05
CA SER A 83 0.35 26.92 21.03
C SER A 83 1.83 26.85 20.65
N SER A 84 2.43 25.66 20.61
CA SER A 84 3.80 25.43 20.14
C SER A 84 3.88 25.04 18.65
N ILE A 85 2.73 24.83 18.00
CA ILE A 85 2.62 24.64 16.55
C ILE A 85 2.31 25.99 15.88
N PRO A 86 2.96 26.36 14.78
CA PRO A 86 2.58 27.55 14.02
C PRO A 86 1.14 27.46 13.51
N ARG A 87 0.29 28.43 13.89
CA ARG A 87 -1.14 28.45 13.57
C ARG A 87 -1.47 28.19 12.10
N TRP A 88 -0.69 28.73 11.15
CA TRP A 88 -0.88 28.52 9.71
C TRP A 88 -0.82 27.04 9.29
N LEU A 89 -0.05 26.22 10.02
CA LEU A 89 0.13 24.80 9.75
C LEU A 89 -1.04 23.96 10.27
N LEU A 90 -1.71 24.42 11.34
CA LEU A 90 -2.99 23.90 11.79
C LEU A 90 -4.09 24.28 10.77
N GLU A 91 -4.21 25.58 10.44
CA GLU A 91 -5.18 26.11 9.45
C GLU A 91 -5.09 25.45 8.06
N LEU A 92 -3.92 24.92 7.70
CA LEU A 92 -3.70 24.20 6.44
C LEU A 92 -4.41 22.83 6.34
N GLY A 93 -4.77 22.20 7.46
CA GLY A 93 -5.44 20.89 7.46
C GLY A 93 -4.63 19.75 6.81
N GLY A 94 -3.29 19.85 6.84
CA GLY A 94 -2.39 18.88 6.24
C GLY A 94 -2.27 17.56 7.00
N ILE A 95 -2.43 17.60 8.33
CA ILE A 95 -2.24 16.47 9.24
C ILE A 95 -3.32 16.53 10.33
N TYR A 96 -4.13 15.47 10.48
CA TYR A 96 -5.23 15.39 11.46
C TYR A 96 -5.65 13.94 11.75
N LEU A 97 -6.45 13.73 12.80
CA LEU A 97 -7.11 12.46 13.12
C LEU A 97 -8.60 12.57 12.79
N HIS A 98 -9.19 11.61 12.06
CA HIS A 98 -10.63 11.59 11.77
C HIS A 98 -11.08 10.24 11.21
N GLY A 99 -12.19 9.68 11.70
CA GLY A 99 -12.72 8.39 11.25
C GLY A 99 -11.87 7.17 11.66
N TYR A 100 -12.30 5.99 11.22
CA TYR A 100 -11.72 4.69 11.58
C TYR A 100 -11.56 3.78 10.34
N ASP A 101 -10.57 2.88 10.38
CA ASP A 101 -10.47 1.80 9.40
C ASP A 101 -11.39 0.62 9.74
N LYS A 102 -11.47 -0.38 8.84
CA LYS A 102 -12.35 -1.55 9.00
C LYS A 102 -11.95 -2.51 10.13
N GLU A 103 -10.84 -2.27 10.81
CA GLU A 103 -10.39 -3.01 11.99
C GLU A 103 -10.54 -2.15 13.28
N GLY A 104 -11.17 -0.97 13.19
CA GLY A 104 -11.38 -0.06 14.33
C GLY A 104 -10.19 0.83 14.68
N ASN A 105 -9.13 0.86 13.87
CA ASN A 105 -7.97 1.72 14.10
C ASN A 105 -8.31 3.16 13.71
N LYS A 106 -8.00 4.16 14.55
CA LYS A 106 -8.23 5.58 14.20
C LYS A 106 -7.38 5.95 12.98
N LEU A 107 -7.95 6.67 12.02
CA LEU A 107 -7.21 7.12 10.84
C LEU A 107 -6.40 8.39 11.17
N PHE A 108 -5.10 8.35 10.86
CA PHE A 108 -4.21 9.51 10.92
C PHE A 108 -3.88 9.99 9.52
N TRP A 109 -4.48 11.10 9.13
CA TRP A 109 -4.41 11.64 7.78
C TRP A 109 -3.15 12.46 7.58
N ILE A 110 -2.46 12.23 6.46
CA ILE A 110 -1.35 13.04 5.96
C ILE A 110 -1.67 13.37 4.50
N ARG A 111 -2.10 14.61 4.25
CA ARG A 111 -2.54 15.06 2.92
C ARG A 111 -1.37 15.68 2.15
N VAL A 112 -0.72 14.86 1.34
CA VAL A 112 0.61 15.15 0.77
C VAL A 112 0.59 16.35 -0.19
N LYS A 113 -0.56 16.66 -0.82
CA LYS A 113 -0.72 17.86 -1.66
C LYS A 113 -0.51 19.19 -0.90
N TYR A 114 -0.66 19.19 0.42
CA TYR A 114 -0.38 20.36 1.26
C TYR A 114 1.06 20.37 1.81
N HIS A 115 1.82 19.28 1.67
CA HIS A 115 3.24 19.27 2.02
C HIS A 115 4.09 19.83 0.89
N ILE A 116 4.64 21.02 1.10
CA ILE A 116 5.72 21.57 0.28
C ILE A 116 7.03 21.37 1.03
N LYS A 117 8.04 20.80 0.36
CA LYS A 117 9.39 20.66 0.92
C LYS A 117 10.02 22.05 1.09
N ASP A 118 10.31 22.41 2.34
CA ASP A 118 11.03 23.62 2.71
C ASP A 118 11.78 23.40 4.02
N GLN A 119 13.09 23.70 4.01
CA GLN A 119 13.97 23.51 5.15
C GLN A 119 13.66 24.47 6.32
N LYS A 120 13.00 25.61 6.08
CA LYS A 120 12.63 26.55 7.15
C LYS A 120 11.47 26.03 8.00
N THR A 121 10.51 25.35 7.39
CA THR A 121 9.27 24.86 8.04
C THR A 121 9.27 23.36 8.34
N ILE A 122 10.33 22.62 7.99
CA ILE A 122 10.39 21.16 8.20
C ILE A 122 10.29 20.76 9.69
N MET A 123 10.89 21.54 10.60
CA MET A 123 10.82 21.24 12.04
C MET A 123 9.41 21.43 12.61
N ASP A 124 8.69 22.45 12.17
CA ASP A 124 7.29 22.68 12.56
C ASP A 124 6.39 21.54 12.10
N LYS A 125 6.60 21.06 10.86
CA LYS A 125 5.90 19.91 10.28
C LYS A 125 6.20 18.61 11.05
N LYS A 126 7.46 18.38 11.43
CA LYS A 126 7.85 17.25 12.31
C LYS A 126 7.22 17.38 13.70
N LYS A 127 7.16 18.59 14.27
CA LYS A 127 6.47 18.85 15.55
C LYS A 127 4.97 18.61 15.49
N LEU A 128 4.29 18.94 14.38
CA LEU A 128 2.85 18.65 14.24
C LEU A 128 2.55 17.14 14.18
N ILE A 129 3.39 16.35 13.49
CA ILE A 129 3.31 14.88 13.55
C ILE A 129 3.48 14.40 15.00
N ALA A 130 4.52 14.87 15.71
CA ALA A 130 4.79 14.47 17.09
C ALA A 130 3.67 14.90 18.05
N PHE A 131 3.10 16.10 17.90
CA PHE A 131 1.96 16.59 18.68
C PHE A 131 0.74 15.67 18.54
N TRP A 132 0.35 15.32 17.32
CA TRP A 132 -0.79 14.43 17.09
C TRP A 132 -0.56 13.01 17.64
N LEU A 133 0.63 12.44 17.42
CA LEU A 133 0.98 11.11 17.95
C LEU A 133 1.02 11.10 19.49
N GLU A 134 1.60 12.12 20.12
CA GLU A 134 1.64 12.25 21.58
C GLU A 134 0.25 12.46 22.18
N ARG A 135 -0.60 13.30 21.54
CA ARG A 135 -1.99 13.54 21.96
C ARG A 135 -2.85 12.28 21.85
N TYR A 136 -2.68 11.50 20.78
CA TYR A 136 -3.35 10.21 20.62
C TYR A 136 -2.83 9.18 21.62
N ALA A 137 -1.51 9.00 21.76
CA ALA A 137 -0.91 8.01 22.65
C ALA A 137 -1.21 8.25 24.14
N LYS A 138 -1.40 9.51 24.55
CA LYS A 138 -1.84 9.87 25.91
C LYS A 138 -3.34 9.65 26.15
N ARG A 139 -4.18 9.66 25.10
CA ARG A 139 -5.64 9.48 25.21
C ARG A 139 -6.07 8.03 25.05
N GLU A 140 -5.58 7.35 24.03
CA GLU A 140 -6.03 6.04 23.57
C GLU A 140 -4.97 4.95 23.85
N ASN A 141 -4.47 4.91 25.10
CA ASN A 141 -3.25 4.20 25.51
C ASN A 141 -3.10 2.79 24.89
N GLY A 142 -2.13 2.65 23.98
CA GLY A 142 -1.76 1.38 23.36
C GLY A 142 -2.65 0.89 22.21
N LYS A 143 -3.70 1.62 21.81
CA LYS A 143 -4.46 1.33 20.58
C LYS A 143 -3.64 1.74 19.34
N PRO A 144 -3.63 0.95 18.26
CA PRO A 144 -2.93 1.35 17.03
C PRO A 144 -3.77 2.28 16.14
N ILE A 145 -3.08 2.94 15.20
CA ILE A 145 -3.64 3.83 14.17
C ILE A 145 -3.31 3.31 12.77
N THR A 146 -4.15 3.70 11.81
CA THR A 146 -3.92 3.49 10.38
C THR A 146 -3.57 4.82 9.72
N VAL A 147 -2.40 4.92 9.10
CA VAL A 147 -1.93 6.18 8.49
C VAL A 147 -2.49 6.30 7.08
N MET A 148 -3.32 7.31 6.85
CA MET A 148 -3.92 7.64 5.56
C MET A 148 -3.04 8.64 4.81
N PHE A 149 -2.18 8.13 3.93
CA PHE A 149 -1.24 8.92 3.12
C PHE A 149 -1.91 9.29 1.78
N ASP A 150 -2.64 10.41 1.79
CA ASP A 150 -3.41 10.91 0.64
C ASP A 150 -2.47 11.60 -0.36
N MET A 151 -2.07 10.88 -1.41
CA MET A 151 -1.20 11.38 -2.49
C MET A 151 -1.98 11.92 -3.70
N SER A 152 -3.30 12.01 -3.62
CA SER A 152 -4.10 12.66 -4.67
C SER A 152 -3.64 14.11 -4.89
N GLU A 153 -3.75 14.60 -6.13
CA GLU A 153 -3.33 15.94 -6.56
C GLU A 153 -1.85 16.31 -6.30
N THR A 154 -0.99 15.35 -5.91
CA THR A 154 0.34 15.66 -5.37
C THR A 154 1.42 15.85 -6.45
N GLY A 155 2.05 17.03 -6.48
CA GLY A 155 3.17 17.38 -7.37
C GLY A 155 4.57 17.08 -6.78
N LEU A 156 5.62 17.19 -7.61
CA LEU A 156 7.01 16.87 -7.25
C LEU A 156 7.59 17.66 -6.06
N ASN A 157 7.05 18.86 -5.79
CA ASN A 157 7.52 19.75 -4.71
C ASN A 157 7.25 19.19 -3.29
N SER A 158 6.49 18.09 -3.17
CA SER A 158 6.25 17.38 -1.91
C SER A 158 7.26 16.26 -1.61
N ILE A 159 8.20 15.95 -2.52
CA ILE A 159 9.16 14.85 -2.35
C ILE A 159 10.21 15.21 -1.27
N ASP A 160 9.83 15.00 -0.03
CA ASP A 160 10.60 15.30 1.15
C ASP A 160 11.05 14.02 1.86
N MET A 161 12.19 13.52 1.39
CA MET A 161 12.80 12.28 1.87
C MET A 161 13.17 12.33 3.36
N ASP A 162 13.43 13.53 3.93
CA ASP A 162 13.76 13.67 5.35
C ASP A 162 12.50 13.73 6.23
N PHE A 163 11.42 14.35 5.75
CA PHE A 163 10.11 14.28 6.41
C PHE A 163 9.53 12.85 6.38
N VAL A 164 9.63 12.13 5.25
CA VAL A 164 9.21 10.71 5.16
C VAL A 164 10.06 9.82 6.08
N ARG A 165 11.38 10.05 6.17
CA ARG A 165 12.24 9.34 7.11
C ARG A 165 11.84 9.58 8.57
N PHE A 166 11.48 10.81 8.92
CA PHE A 166 10.97 11.12 10.25
C PHE A 166 9.68 10.37 10.58
N ILE A 167 8.69 10.35 9.69
CA ILE A 167 7.44 9.58 9.87
C ILE A 167 7.73 8.09 10.08
N ILE A 168 8.69 7.51 9.34
CA ILE A 168 9.13 6.12 9.54
C ILE A 168 9.75 5.92 10.93
N ASN A 169 10.62 6.84 11.37
CA ASN A 169 11.22 6.77 12.70
C ASN A 169 10.20 6.92 13.84
N CYS A 170 9.14 7.72 13.66
CA CYS A 170 8.04 7.81 14.63
C CYS A 170 7.46 6.44 14.98
N PHE A 171 7.17 5.59 13.98
CA PHE A 171 6.60 4.25 14.23
C PHE A 171 7.65 3.16 14.48
N LYS A 172 8.88 3.34 13.96
CA LYS A 172 9.99 2.38 14.14
C LYS A 172 10.65 2.48 15.52
N VAL A 173 10.67 3.68 16.12
CA VAL A 173 11.47 4.02 17.32
C VAL A 173 10.64 4.69 18.42
N TYR A 174 9.90 5.75 18.12
CA TYR A 174 9.37 6.65 19.17
C TYR A 174 7.99 6.23 19.71
N TYR A 175 7.16 5.66 18.86
CA TYR A 175 5.81 5.14 19.14
C TYR A 175 5.69 3.69 18.62
N PRO A 176 6.45 2.74 19.19
CA PRO A 176 6.30 1.32 18.85
C PRO A 176 4.88 0.82 19.08
N LYS A 177 4.50 -0.25 18.36
CA LYS A 177 3.17 -0.91 18.44
C LYS A 177 1.97 -0.03 18.01
N TYR A 178 2.12 1.30 17.90
CA TYR A 178 1.04 2.21 17.48
C TYR A 178 0.69 2.15 15.98
N LEU A 179 1.46 1.49 15.11
CA LEU A 179 1.15 1.41 13.68
C LEU A 179 0.45 0.10 13.31
N SER A 180 -0.80 0.19 12.81
CA SER A 180 -1.52 -0.92 12.20
C SER A 180 -1.09 -1.12 10.73
N LYS A 181 -1.29 -0.08 9.89
CA LYS A 181 -0.82 -0.04 8.49
C LYS A 181 -0.65 1.38 7.98
N ILE A 182 0.00 1.55 6.82
CA ILE A 182 0.01 2.80 6.06
C ILE A 182 -0.73 2.57 4.76
N VAL A 183 -1.89 3.21 4.59
CA VAL A 183 -2.67 3.19 3.35
C VAL A 183 -2.23 4.35 2.48
N ILE A 184 -1.67 4.05 1.31
CA ILE A 184 -1.11 5.03 0.37
C ILE A 184 -2.09 5.15 -0.81
N PHE A 185 -2.89 6.20 -0.79
CA PHE A 185 -3.95 6.45 -1.76
C PHE A 185 -3.43 7.24 -2.95
N ASP A 186 -3.70 6.74 -4.16
CA ASP A 186 -3.47 7.43 -5.45
C ASP A 186 -2.03 7.94 -5.65
N MET A 187 -1.02 7.11 -5.34
CA MET A 187 0.40 7.45 -5.54
C MET A 187 0.69 7.76 -7.02
N PRO A 188 1.09 8.99 -7.39
CA PRO A 188 1.40 9.33 -8.77
C PRO A 188 2.59 8.51 -9.30
N TRP A 189 2.52 8.03 -10.55
CA TRP A 189 3.52 7.11 -11.11
C TRP A 189 4.97 7.65 -11.07
N ILE A 190 5.16 8.97 -11.05
CA ILE A 190 6.47 9.63 -10.94
C ILE A 190 7.11 9.43 -9.56
N MET A 191 6.31 9.22 -8.50
CA MET A 191 6.78 8.97 -7.14
C MET A 191 7.44 7.58 -6.96
N ASN A 192 7.32 6.68 -7.95
CA ASN A 192 7.97 5.36 -7.91
C ASN A 192 9.50 5.43 -7.69
N ALA A 193 10.16 6.52 -8.10
CA ALA A 193 11.59 6.73 -7.82
C ALA A 193 11.85 6.98 -6.32
N ALA A 194 11.09 7.89 -5.71
CA ALA A 194 11.16 8.16 -4.27
C ALA A 194 10.76 6.92 -3.46
N PHE A 195 9.70 6.22 -3.86
CA PHE A 195 9.23 5.02 -3.16
C PHE A 195 10.25 3.86 -3.19
N LYS A 196 11.02 3.68 -4.26
CA LYS A 196 12.13 2.71 -4.27
C LYS A 196 13.19 3.02 -3.20
N ILE A 197 13.48 4.31 -2.98
CA ILE A 197 14.41 4.75 -1.93
C ILE A 197 13.79 4.52 -0.55
N VAL A 198 12.50 4.86 -0.35
CA VAL A 198 11.77 4.56 0.92
C VAL A 198 11.81 3.06 1.24
N LYS A 199 11.57 2.19 0.24
CA LYS A 199 11.68 0.73 0.39
C LYS A 199 13.06 0.26 0.85
N SER A 200 14.14 0.95 0.49
CA SER A 200 15.50 0.60 0.96
C SER A 200 15.73 0.86 2.46
N TRP A 201 14.84 1.59 3.13
CA TRP A 201 14.91 1.87 4.56
C TRP A 201 14.04 0.94 5.42
N LEU A 202 13.26 0.06 4.79
CA LEU A 202 12.22 -0.76 5.42
C LEU A 202 12.53 -2.25 5.26
N GLY A 203 12.49 -3.00 6.35
CA GLY A 203 12.54 -4.47 6.30
C GLY A 203 11.28 -5.08 5.67
N PRO A 204 11.30 -6.36 5.26
CA PRO A 204 10.17 -6.99 4.57
C PRO A 204 8.84 -6.87 5.31
N GLU A 205 8.86 -7.01 6.64
CA GLU A 205 7.70 -6.84 7.51
C GLU A 205 7.13 -5.43 7.43
N ALA A 206 7.98 -4.40 7.59
CA ALA A 206 7.57 -2.99 7.48
C ALA A 206 7.09 -2.62 6.07
N VAL A 207 7.64 -3.24 5.01
CA VAL A 207 7.12 -3.09 3.64
C VAL A 207 5.73 -3.72 3.49
N SER A 208 5.43 -4.81 4.21
CA SER A 208 4.11 -5.46 4.18
C SER A 208 2.99 -4.63 4.83
N LEU A 209 3.34 -3.67 5.70
CA LEU A 209 2.41 -2.70 6.29
C LEU A 209 1.97 -1.60 5.30
N LEU A 210 2.64 -1.47 4.15
CA LEU A 210 2.29 -0.48 3.13
C LEU A 210 1.22 -1.02 2.18
N LYS A 211 0.03 -0.42 2.21
CA LYS A 211 -1.13 -0.80 1.39
C LYS A 211 -1.34 0.24 0.30
N PHE A 212 -0.95 -0.09 -0.93
CA PHE A 212 -1.18 0.78 -2.09
C PHE A 212 -2.59 0.61 -2.61
N THR A 213 -3.28 1.70 -2.91
CA THR A 213 -4.70 1.64 -3.24
C THR A 213 -5.16 2.80 -4.12
N SER A 214 -6.14 2.54 -4.98
CA SER A 214 -6.86 3.53 -5.79
C SER A 214 -8.29 3.75 -5.29
N LYS A 215 -9.03 4.67 -5.94
CA LYS A 215 -10.46 4.89 -5.71
C LYS A 215 -11.33 3.62 -5.81
N ASN A 216 -10.86 2.59 -6.52
CA ASN A 216 -11.59 1.32 -6.66
C ASN A 216 -11.34 0.32 -5.53
N GLU A 217 -10.25 0.49 -4.77
CA GLU A 217 -9.71 -0.50 -3.82
C GLU A 217 -9.69 0.04 -2.38
N ILE A 218 -9.80 1.36 -2.18
CA ILE A 218 -9.70 1.99 -0.85
C ILE A 218 -10.77 1.46 0.13
N GLN A 219 -11.91 1.04 -0.40
CA GLN A 219 -13.00 0.43 0.37
C GLN A 219 -12.68 -0.97 0.91
N GLU A 220 -11.53 -1.56 0.57
CA GLU A 220 -10.99 -2.75 1.27
C GLU A 220 -10.52 -2.40 2.68
N TYR A 221 -10.03 -1.17 2.90
CA TYR A 221 -9.38 -0.75 4.14
C TYR A 221 -10.26 0.14 5.02
N VAL A 222 -11.09 1.00 4.43
CA VAL A 222 -11.90 2.00 5.13
C VAL A 222 -13.34 1.97 4.63
N SER A 223 -14.33 2.06 5.53
CA SER A 223 -15.75 2.15 5.15
C SER A 223 -16.08 3.49 4.50
N VAL A 224 -17.09 3.51 3.61
CA VAL A 224 -17.46 4.72 2.84
C VAL A 224 -17.83 5.92 3.72
N GLU A 225 -18.38 5.66 4.92
CA GLU A 225 -18.75 6.67 5.92
C GLU A 225 -17.56 7.46 6.50
N TYR A 226 -16.33 6.92 6.45
CA TYR A 226 -15.09 7.58 6.89
C TYR A 226 -14.15 7.93 5.71
N LEU A 227 -14.67 7.90 4.47
CA LEU A 227 -13.92 8.23 3.27
C LEU A 227 -14.45 9.52 2.62
N PRO A 228 -13.57 10.49 2.30
CA PRO A 228 -14.00 11.73 1.65
C PRO A 228 -14.43 11.49 0.19
N PRO A 229 -15.26 12.37 -0.41
CA PRO A 229 -15.84 12.15 -1.74
C PRO A 229 -14.83 11.97 -2.88
N HIS A 230 -13.62 12.54 -2.78
CA HIS A 230 -12.57 12.33 -3.79
C HIS A 230 -12.10 10.86 -3.80
N MET A 231 -12.02 10.22 -2.63
CA MET A 231 -11.76 8.78 -2.47
C MET A 231 -12.97 7.90 -2.75
N GLY A 232 -14.17 8.47 -2.98
CA GLY A 232 -15.38 7.73 -3.31
C GLY A 232 -16.18 7.23 -2.11
N GLY A 233 -15.99 7.82 -0.93
CA GLY A 233 -16.90 7.67 0.19
C GLY A 233 -17.95 8.79 0.27
N THR A 234 -18.63 8.81 1.41
CA THR A 234 -19.78 9.68 1.72
C THR A 234 -19.53 10.60 2.92
N ASP A 235 -18.32 10.60 3.47
CA ASP A 235 -17.95 11.40 4.64
C ASP A 235 -18.09 12.91 4.35
N PRO A 236 -18.94 13.66 5.09
CA PRO A 236 -19.10 15.09 4.90
C PRO A 236 -17.96 15.93 5.52
N PHE A 237 -17.05 15.31 6.29
CA PHE A 237 -16.01 16.00 7.05
C PHE A 237 -15.15 16.90 6.17
N LYS A 238 -14.96 18.13 6.65
CA LYS A 238 -14.03 19.11 6.11
C LYS A 238 -13.24 19.66 7.28
N TYR A 239 -11.93 19.45 7.26
CA TYR A 239 -11.05 20.01 8.27
C TYR A 239 -11.22 21.55 8.34
N SER A 240 -11.37 22.07 9.56
CA SER A 240 -11.35 23.50 9.85
C SER A 240 -10.59 23.74 11.16
N TYR A 241 -9.99 24.93 11.29
CA TYR A 241 -9.27 25.35 12.49
C TYR A 241 -9.73 26.75 12.94
N PRO A 242 -9.97 27.01 14.24
CA PRO A 242 -9.98 26.03 15.34
C PRO A 242 -11.01 24.90 15.11
N PRO A 243 -10.80 23.71 15.69
CA PRO A 243 -11.75 22.61 15.54
C PRO A 243 -13.13 23.02 16.09
N LEU A 244 -14.19 22.46 15.49
CA LEU A 244 -15.52 22.57 16.05
C LEU A 244 -15.59 21.77 17.36
N VAL A 245 -16.48 22.18 18.26
CA VAL A 245 -16.35 22.03 19.73
C VAL A 245 -16.36 20.58 20.25
N ASP A 246 -16.59 19.59 19.38
CA ASP A 246 -16.66 18.17 19.73
C ASP A 246 -15.42 17.35 19.32
N ASP A 247 -14.67 17.74 18.27
CA ASP A 247 -13.87 16.79 17.49
C ASP A 247 -12.36 17.08 17.35
N ASP A 248 -11.59 16.57 18.32
CA ASP A 248 -10.21 16.08 18.10
C ASP A 248 -10.17 14.57 17.80
N PHE A 249 -11.23 13.84 18.16
CA PHE A 249 -11.31 12.37 18.17
C PHE A 249 -12.74 11.81 18.02
N GLN A 250 -13.79 12.62 18.18
CA GLN A 250 -15.19 12.21 18.23
C GLN A 250 -15.79 12.08 16.83
N THR A 251 -15.40 11.02 16.12
CA THR A 251 -16.19 10.53 14.98
C THR A 251 -17.16 9.48 15.53
N PRO A 252 -18.49 9.68 15.47
CA PRO A 252 -19.45 8.69 15.98
C PRO A 252 -19.26 7.36 15.27
N LEU A 253 -19.10 6.28 16.04
CA LEU A 253 -19.05 4.92 15.48
C LEU A 253 -20.45 4.57 14.97
N CYS A 254 -20.60 4.42 13.65
CA CYS A 254 -21.82 3.86 13.08
C CYS A 254 -22.01 2.42 13.58
N GLU A 255 -23.25 2.10 13.99
CA GLU A 255 -23.64 0.87 14.72
C GLU A 255 -23.54 -0.44 13.92
N ASN A 256 -22.85 -0.41 12.76
CA ASN A 256 -22.70 -1.50 11.79
C ASN A 256 -21.23 -1.91 11.56
N GLY A 257 -20.31 -1.46 12.42
CA GLY A 257 -18.93 -1.96 12.45
C GLY A 257 -18.87 -3.44 12.88
N PRO A 258 -17.84 -4.21 12.46
CA PRO A 258 -17.76 -5.63 12.79
C PRO A 258 -17.57 -5.82 14.30
N ILE A 259 -18.47 -6.60 14.91
CA ILE A 259 -18.34 -7.06 16.30
C ILE A 259 -17.03 -7.82 16.43
N ALA A 260 -16.10 -7.31 17.24
CA ALA A 260 -14.95 -8.08 17.69
C ALA A 260 -15.47 -9.23 18.55
N SER A 261 -15.13 -10.46 18.20
CA SER A 261 -15.55 -11.65 18.97
C SER A 261 -14.91 -11.64 20.35
N GLU A 262 -15.69 -11.40 21.39
CA GLU A 262 -15.24 -11.58 22.77
C GLU A 262 -15.06 -13.08 23.06
N ASP A 263 -13.88 -13.46 23.56
CA ASP A 263 -13.52 -14.85 23.81
C ASP A 263 -14.24 -15.42 25.05
N GLU A 264 -15.30 -16.18 24.81
CA GLU A 264 -16.03 -17.01 25.78
C GLU A 264 -15.08 -17.87 26.66
N THR A 265 -14.88 -17.46 27.92
CA THR A 265 -14.19 -18.26 28.95
C THR A 265 -14.91 -18.23 30.30
N SER A 266 -16.09 -18.84 30.33
CA SER A 266 -16.76 -19.52 31.46
C SER A 266 -16.18 -19.35 32.89
N SER A 267 -17.04 -18.96 33.84
CA SER A 267 -17.36 -19.84 35.00
C SER A 267 -18.54 -19.37 35.90
N LYS A 268 -19.64 -20.14 35.85
CA LYS A 268 -20.16 -20.96 36.99
C LYS A 268 -21.21 -20.38 37.99
N GLU A 269 -22.33 -21.14 38.07
CA GLU A 269 -23.30 -21.38 39.18
C GLU A 269 -24.29 -20.28 39.65
N ASP A 270 -25.52 -20.41 39.15
CA ASP A 270 -26.77 -20.74 39.88
C ASP A 270 -27.22 -19.98 41.16
N ILE A 271 -28.46 -19.46 41.14
CA ILE A 271 -29.60 -19.91 42.00
C ILE A 271 -30.92 -19.26 41.54
N GLU A 272 -32.06 -19.92 41.81
CA GLU A 272 -33.40 -19.64 41.29
C GLU A 272 -34.18 -18.52 42.04
N GLY A 273 -35.24 -17.99 41.41
CA GLY A 273 -36.20 -17.04 42.02
C GLY A 273 -37.46 -16.78 41.17
N ASP A 274 -38.57 -17.46 41.48
CA ASP A 274 -39.86 -17.45 40.74
C ASP A 274 -40.66 -16.13 40.87
N GLY A 275 -41.57 -15.84 39.92
CA GLY A 275 -42.28 -14.55 39.81
C GLY A 275 -43.36 -14.37 38.72
N LYS A 276 -44.33 -15.29 38.63
CA LYS A 276 -45.68 -15.16 37.99
C LYS A 276 -46.37 -13.76 38.15
N GLU A 277 -47.39 -13.28 37.41
CA GLU A 277 -48.33 -13.69 36.32
C GLU A 277 -49.13 -12.42 35.84
N THR A 278 -50.12 -12.32 34.92
CA THR A 278 -50.85 -13.16 33.92
C THR A 278 -51.41 -12.20 32.80
N LEU A 279 -51.35 -12.48 31.49
CA LEU A 279 -52.41 -13.01 30.56
C LEU A 279 -53.53 -12.03 30.08
N GLU A 280 -54.13 -12.37 28.92
CA GLU A 280 -55.42 -11.92 28.31
C GLU A 280 -55.44 -10.73 27.30
N THR A 281 -56.23 -10.70 26.19
CA THR A 281 -57.06 -11.71 25.48
C THR A 281 -57.58 -11.19 24.08
N ILE A 282 -57.34 -11.93 22.96
CA ILE A 282 -58.18 -12.05 21.70
C ILE A 282 -58.38 -10.76 20.81
N SER A 283 -58.57 -10.73 19.46
CA SER A 283 -58.78 -11.70 18.33
C SER A 283 -58.27 -11.19 16.95
N ASN A 284 -57.82 -12.13 16.09
CA ASN A 284 -58.08 -12.41 14.64
C ASN A 284 -58.61 -11.30 13.67
N GLU A 285 -58.39 -11.30 12.33
CA GLU A 285 -58.41 -12.40 11.31
C GLU A 285 -57.37 -12.27 10.14
N GLU A 286 -57.45 -13.18 9.14
CA GLU A 286 -56.41 -13.58 8.16
C GLU A 286 -56.65 -13.19 6.65
N PRO A 287 -55.70 -13.46 5.70
CA PRO A 287 -55.66 -12.82 4.37
C PRO A 287 -56.06 -13.65 3.07
N PRO A 288 -55.18 -14.10 2.14
CA PRO A 288 -55.29 -13.69 0.72
C PRO A 288 -55.42 -14.78 -0.39
N ALA A 289 -55.69 -14.37 -1.65
CA ALA A 289 -55.93 -15.17 -2.88
C ALA A 289 -55.67 -14.31 -4.15
N LEU A 290 -55.40 -14.71 -5.42
CA LEU A 290 -55.13 -15.95 -6.23
C LEU A 290 -54.18 -15.51 -7.40
N SER A 291 -53.39 -16.26 -8.18
CA SER A 291 -53.12 -17.70 -8.47
C SER A 291 -53.89 -18.42 -9.61
N GLU A 292 -53.33 -18.48 -10.85
CA GLU A 292 -53.62 -19.48 -11.93
C GLU A 292 -52.36 -19.71 -12.85
N LYS A 293 -51.78 -20.92 -12.98
CA LYS A 293 -52.02 -22.09 -13.91
C LYS A 293 -51.22 -22.07 -15.24
N SER A 294 -50.74 -23.18 -15.85
CA SER A 294 -50.58 -24.60 -15.41
C SER A 294 -49.82 -25.54 -16.40
N ASN A 295 -48.81 -26.29 -15.91
CA ASN A 295 -48.52 -27.74 -16.08
C ASN A 295 -48.25 -28.46 -17.47
N PRO A 296 -47.68 -29.72 -17.48
CA PRO A 296 -46.68 -30.14 -18.49
C PRO A 296 -46.80 -31.61 -19.04
N THR A 297 -45.64 -32.25 -19.38
CA THR A 297 -45.24 -33.70 -19.37
C THR A 297 -45.03 -34.46 -20.72
N GLU A 298 -44.09 -35.43 -20.71
CA GLU A 298 -43.87 -36.58 -21.65
C GLU A 298 -43.30 -36.34 -23.09
N SER A 299 -42.54 -37.25 -23.76
CA SER A 299 -41.81 -38.48 -23.35
C SER A 299 -40.78 -39.03 -24.40
N VAL A 300 -39.81 -39.87 -23.95
CA VAL A 300 -39.26 -41.11 -24.58
C VAL A 300 -38.34 -41.11 -25.86
N SER A 301 -37.01 -41.08 -25.60
CA SER A 301 -36.00 -42.13 -25.98
C SER A 301 -35.20 -42.18 -27.32
N LYS A 302 -34.00 -42.82 -27.20
CA LYS A 302 -33.10 -43.46 -28.22
C LYS A 302 -32.26 -42.54 -29.15
N LYS A 303 -31.06 -42.95 -29.62
CA LYS A 303 -29.95 -43.79 -29.09
C LYS A 303 -28.71 -43.62 -30.02
N ASP A 304 -27.63 -44.35 -29.73
CA ASP A 304 -26.36 -44.53 -30.50
C ASP A 304 -25.35 -43.37 -30.29
N GLU A 305 -24.11 -43.57 -29.80
CA GLU A 305 -22.99 -44.45 -30.22
C GLU A 305 -22.37 -43.98 -31.56
N ASN A 306 -21.06 -43.72 -31.71
CA ASN A 306 -19.89 -44.20 -30.94
C ASN A 306 -18.65 -43.24 -31.06
N GLU A 307 -17.53 -43.68 -30.47
CA GLU A 307 -16.12 -43.29 -30.66
C GLU A 307 -15.50 -42.13 -29.83
N LYS A 308 -14.29 -42.42 -29.30
CA LYS A 308 -13.46 -41.57 -28.45
C LYS A 308 -12.35 -40.90 -29.26
N VAL A 309 -11.97 -39.67 -28.91
CA VAL A 309 -10.56 -39.24 -28.91
C VAL A 309 -10.28 -38.37 -27.68
N ASP A 310 -9.21 -38.67 -26.95
CA ASP A 310 -8.76 -37.91 -25.78
C ASP A 310 -8.19 -36.52 -26.14
N SER A 311 -8.63 -35.47 -25.46
CA SER A 311 -7.81 -34.27 -25.25
C SER A 311 -8.11 -33.60 -23.91
N LYS A 312 -7.08 -33.43 -23.07
CA LYS A 312 -7.21 -32.89 -21.71
C LYS A 312 -7.09 -31.37 -21.70
N THR A 313 -8.20 -30.66 -21.77
CA THR A 313 -8.24 -29.19 -21.62
C THR A 313 -8.02 -28.82 -20.14
N LYS A 314 -6.80 -28.42 -19.76
CA LYS A 314 -6.51 -27.90 -18.41
C LYS A 314 -7.27 -26.61 -18.15
N THR A 315 -7.79 -26.47 -16.93
CA THR A 315 -8.47 -25.26 -16.44
C THR A 315 -7.48 -24.11 -16.27
N PHE A 316 -7.58 -23.08 -17.11
CA PHE A 316 -6.95 -21.79 -16.82
C PHE A 316 -7.61 -21.15 -15.59
N LYS A 317 -6.80 -20.62 -14.68
CA LYS A 317 -7.31 -19.92 -13.48
C LYS A 317 -8.02 -18.64 -13.89
N LYS A 318 -9.07 -18.26 -13.15
CA LYS A 318 -9.82 -17.01 -13.37
C LYS A 318 -8.86 -15.81 -13.39
N PRO A 319 -9.09 -14.78 -14.23
CA PRO A 319 -8.23 -13.62 -14.29
C PRO A 319 -8.21 -12.83 -12.96
N LEU A 320 -7.04 -12.33 -12.57
CA LEU A 320 -6.80 -11.76 -11.25
C LEU A 320 -7.27 -10.31 -11.09
N SER A 321 -7.49 -9.57 -12.18
CA SER A 321 -7.96 -8.18 -12.16
C SER A 321 -8.47 -7.74 -13.54
N VAL A 322 -9.36 -6.74 -13.61
CA VAL A 322 -9.91 -6.21 -14.88
C VAL A 322 -9.80 -4.68 -14.92
N PHE A 323 -9.06 -4.16 -15.89
CA PHE A 323 -9.06 -2.74 -16.23
C PHE A 323 -10.34 -2.42 -17.01
N LYS A 324 -11.13 -1.44 -16.56
CA LYS A 324 -12.36 -1.01 -17.21
C LYS A 324 -12.12 0.22 -18.08
N GLY A 325 -11.64 0.00 -19.30
CA GLY A 325 -11.47 1.06 -20.30
C GLY A 325 -12.78 1.44 -20.99
N PRO A 326 -12.91 2.67 -21.54
CA PRO A 326 -14.12 3.13 -22.22
C PRO A 326 -14.46 2.37 -23.51
N LEU A 327 -13.49 1.73 -24.16
CA LEU A 327 -13.71 0.93 -25.38
C LEU A 327 -13.65 -0.57 -25.11
N LEU A 328 -12.69 -1.00 -24.29
CA LEU A 328 -12.47 -2.40 -23.94
C LEU A 328 -12.27 -2.54 -22.42
N HIS A 329 -12.89 -3.57 -21.84
CA HIS A 329 -12.38 -4.15 -20.61
C HIS A 329 -11.17 -5.04 -20.94
N ILE A 330 -10.13 -5.00 -20.11
CA ILE A 330 -8.85 -5.68 -20.33
C ILE A 330 -8.48 -6.48 -19.09
N SER A 331 -8.13 -7.75 -19.25
CA SER A 331 -7.73 -8.61 -18.14
C SER A 331 -6.52 -9.49 -18.50
N PRO A 332 -5.46 -9.59 -17.66
CA PRO A 332 -5.28 -8.92 -16.37
C PRO A 332 -5.18 -7.40 -16.48
N ALA A 333 -5.46 -6.67 -15.39
CA ALA A 333 -5.51 -5.21 -15.41
C ALA A 333 -4.13 -4.55 -15.55
N GLU A 334 -3.08 -5.11 -14.94
CA GLU A 334 -1.75 -4.47 -14.92
C GLU A 334 -0.59 -5.41 -15.26
N GLU A 335 -0.59 -6.66 -14.79
CA GLU A 335 0.60 -7.51 -14.83
C GLU A 335 0.38 -8.84 -15.55
N LEU A 336 1.29 -9.12 -16.48
CA LEU A 336 1.41 -10.36 -17.23
C LEU A 336 2.34 -11.31 -16.50
N TYR A 337 1.77 -12.25 -15.77
CA TYR A 337 2.49 -13.34 -15.13
C TYR A 337 2.85 -14.40 -16.16
N PHE A 338 4.14 -14.69 -16.28
CA PHE A 338 4.65 -15.85 -17.03
C PHE A 338 5.04 -16.94 -16.04
N GLY A 339 4.61 -18.17 -16.29
CA GLY A 339 4.76 -19.29 -15.35
C GLY A 339 6.22 -19.60 -14.98
N SER A 340 6.44 -20.09 -13.76
CA SER A 340 7.76 -20.52 -13.29
C SER A 340 8.34 -21.63 -14.19
N ILE A 341 9.66 -21.77 -14.15
CA ILE A 341 10.43 -22.77 -14.92
C ILE A 341 9.86 -24.18 -14.72
N GLU A 342 9.38 -24.48 -13.52
CA GLU A 342 8.81 -25.78 -13.12
C GLU A 342 7.47 -26.12 -13.81
N SER A 343 6.65 -25.14 -14.19
CA SER A 343 5.31 -25.41 -14.74
C SER A 343 5.29 -25.65 -16.26
N GLY A 344 6.40 -25.41 -16.97
CA GLY A 344 6.57 -25.55 -18.42
C GLY A 344 5.78 -24.57 -19.29
N GLU A 345 4.57 -24.20 -18.86
CA GLU A 345 3.64 -23.30 -19.53
C GLU A 345 4.05 -21.82 -19.38
N LYS A 346 5.10 -21.42 -20.11
CA LYS A 346 5.55 -20.01 -20.21
C LYS A 346 4.59 -19.10 -21.00
N LYS A 347 3.31 -19.42 -21.08
CA LYS A 347 2.31 -18.61 -21.82
C LYS A 347 1.43 -17.83 -20.83
N THR A 348 0.92 -16.70 -21.27
CA THR A 348 -0.02 -15.88 -20.50
C THR A 348 -1.11 -15.35 -21.43
N LEU A 349 -2.26 -15.00 -20.85
CA LEU A 349 -3.48 -14.66 -21.57
C LEU A 349 -3.88 -13.22 -21.27
N ILE A 350 -4.16 -12.45 -22.32
CA ILE A 350 -4.90 -11.18 -22.24
C ILE A 350 -6.28 -11.44 -22.82
N VAL A 351 -7.33 -11.18 -22.04
CA VAL A 351 -8.72 -11.14 -22.53
C VAL A 351 -9.07 -9.68 -22.78
N LEU A 352 -9.55 -9.37 -23.98
CA LEU A 352 -10.18 -8.08 -24.32
C LEU A 352 -11.68 -8.32 -24.49
N THR A 353 -12.52 -7.51 -23.84
CA THR A 353 -13.99 -7.53 -24.01
C THR A 353 -14.45 -6.17 -24.53
N ASN A 354 -15.13 -6.13 -25.67
CA ASN A 354 -15.67 -4.89 -26.24
C ASN A 354 -16.95 -4.46 -25.49
N VAL A 355 -16.95 -3.24 -24.95
CA VAL A 355 -18.06 -2.66 -24.18
C VAL A 355 -18.79 -1.54 -24.93
N THR A 356 -18.42 -1.28 -26.18
CA THR A 356 -19.07 -0.31 -27.07
C THR A 356 -20.22 -0.94 -27.86
N LYS A 357 -20.90 -0.12 -28.68
CA LYS A 357 -21.95 -0.57 -29.61
C LYS A 357 -21.44 -0.85 -31.03
N ASN A 358 -20.18 -0.53 -31.32
CA ASN A 358 -19.57 -0.70 -32.63
C ASN A 358 -18.39 -1.69 -32.57
N ILE A 359 -17.80 -2.01 -33.71
CA ILE A 359 -16.60 -2.85 -33.78
C ILE A 359 -15.42 -2.04 -33.23
N VAL A 360 -14.60 -2.62 -32.36
CA VAL A 360 -13.38 -1.99 -31.86
C VAL A 360 -12.16 -2.66 -32.47
N ALA A 361 -11.36 -1.89 -33.21
CA ALA A 361 -10.03 -2.32 -33.66
C ALA A 361 -9.05 -2.25 -32.49
N PHE A 362 -8.20 -3.27 -32.33
CA PHE A 362 -7.13 -3.28 -31.33
C PHE A 362 -5.78 -3.69 -31.92
N LYS A 363 -4.70 -3.24 -31.27
CA LYS A 363 -3.33 -3.52 -31.64
C LYS A 363 -2.44 -3.63 -30.41
N VAL A 364 -1.75 -4.75 -30.25
CA VAL A 364 -0.85 -5.02 -29.13
C VAL A 364 0.60 -4.85 -29.59
N ARG A 365 1.37 -4.03 -28.88
CA ARG A 365 2.80 -3.82 -29.08
C ARG A 365 3.57 -4.22 -27.81
N THR A 366 4.87 -4.41 -27.93
CA THR A 366 5.79 -4.67 -26.81
C THR A 366 7.08 -3.88 -26.97
N THR A 367 7.77 -3.61 -25.86
CA THR A 367 9.12 -3.01 -25.84
C THR A 367 10.22 -3.99 -26.25
N ALA A 368 9.92 -5.28 -26.34
CA ALA A 368 10.89 -6.34 -26.66
C ALA A 368 10.30 -7.34 -27.69
N PRO A 369 10.02 -6.89 -28.94
CA PRO A 369 9.39 -7.73 -29.98
C PRO A 369 10.21 -8.97 -30.37
N GLU A 370 11.52 -8.94 -30.14
CA GLU A 370 12.42 -10.09 -30.29
C GLU A 370 12.17 -11.18 -29.23
N LYS A 371 11.74 -10.80 -28.02
CA LYS A 371 11.45 -11.75 -26.93
C LYS A 371 10.07 -12.37 -27.00
N TYR A 372 9.06 -11.68 -27.54
CA TYR A 372 7.66 -12.08 -27.38
C TYR A 372 6.89 -12.25 -28.68
N ARG A 373 6.10 -13.34 -28.73
CA ARG A 373 5.08 -13.61 -29.73
C ARG A 373 3.70 -13.38 -29.14
N VAL A 374 2.97 -12.44 -29.73
CA VAL A 374 1.57 -12.12 -29.41
C VAL A 374 0.67 -12.62 -30.53
N LYS A 375 -0.43 -13.29 -30.19
CA LYS A 375 -1.43 -13.77 -31.16
C LYS A 375 -2.86 -13.63 -30.60
N PRO A 376 -3.78 -12.92 -31.29
CA PRO A 376 -3.53 -11.95 -32.36
C PRO A 376 -2.83 -10.67 -31.82
N SER A 377 -1.99 -10.03 -32.65
CA SER A 377 -1.34 -8.75 -32.31
C SER A 377 -2.04 -7.53 -32.93
N ASN A 378 -2.95 -7.74 -33.88
CA ASN A 378 -3.76 -6.70 -34.53
C ASN A 378 -5.02 -7.36 -35.11
N SER A 379 -6.21 -6.96 -34.65
CA SER A 379 -7.51 -7.51 -35.07
C SER A 379 -8.63 -6.53 -34.69
N SER A 380 -9.88 -6.86 -35.03
CA SER A 380 -11.08 -6.27 -34.42
C SER A 380 -11.67 -7.15 -33.32
N CYS A 381 -12.63 -6.59 -32.58
CA CYS A 381 -13.51 -7.27 -31.64
C CYS A 381 -14.94 -6.69 -31.76
N ASP A 382 -15.93 -7.53 -31.99
CA ASP A 382 -17.34 -7.13 -32.23
C ASP A 382 -18.06 -6.66 -30.94
N PRO A 383 -19.18 -5.92 -31.03
CA PRO A 383 -19.91 -5.42 -29.86
C PRO A 383 -20.27 -6.53 -28.86
N GLY A 384 -19.87 -6.38 -27.60
CA GLY A 384 -20.11 -7.36 -26.54
C GLY A 384 -19.28 -8.65 -26.63
N ALA A 385 -18.50 -8.85 -27.69
CA ALA A 385 -17.63 -10.01 -27.83
C ALA A 385 -16.41 -9.92 -26.89
N SER A 386 -15.77 -11.07 -26.67
CA SER A 386 -14.46 -11.15 -26.02
C SER A 386 -13.47 -11.92 -26.90
N ILE A 387 -12.20 -11.52 -26.86
CA ILE A 387 -11.14 -12.13 -27.65
C ILE A 387 -9.88 -12.42 -26.81
N ASP A 388 -9.41 -13.65 -26.95
CA ASP A 388 -8.25 -14.20 -26.25
C ASP A 388 -6.96 -13.92 -27.02
N ILE A 389 -6.03 -13.23 -26.37
CA ILE A 389 -4.70 -12.90 -26.90
C ILE A 389 -3.65 -13.65 -26.10
N ILE A 390 -3.02 -14.61 -26.76
CA ILE A 390 -1.95 -15.42 -26.19
C ILE A 390 -0.62 -14.68 -26.36
N VAL A 391 0.03 -14.39 -25.24
CA VAL A 391 1.39 -13.85 -25.18
C VAL A 391 2.34 -14.98 -24.76
N SER A 392 3.44 -15.14 -25.51
CA SER A 392 4.40 -16.24 -25.33
C SER A 392 5.83 -15.76 -25.58
N PRO A 393 6.79 -15.98 -24.67
CA PRO A 393 8.20 -15.75 -24.93
C PRO A 393 8.73 -16.70 -26.02
N HIS A 394 9.69 -16.24 -26.80
CA HIS A 394 10.47 -17.09 -27.70
C HIS A 394 11.40 -18.02 -26.90
N GLY A 395 11.67 -19.21 -27.43
CA GLY A 395 12.49 -20.22 -26.76
C GLY A 395 13.90 -19.71 -26.43
N GLY A 396 14.34 -19.93 -25.20
CA GLY A 396 15.66 -19.51 -24.69
C GLY A 396 15.73 -18.09 -24.12
N LEU A 397 14.80 -17.17 -24.47
CA LEU A 397 14.82 -15.80 -23.95
C LEU A 397 14.12 -15.69 -22.58
N THR A 398 14.65 -14.82 -21.72
CA THR A 398 14.14 -14.55 -20.37
C THR A 398 13.13 -13.39 -20.37
N VAL A 399 12.11 -13.52 -19.52
CA VAL A 399 11.14 -12.45 -19.26
C VAL A 399 11.77 -11.45 -18.30
N SER A 400 11.85 -10.17 -18.70
CA SER A 400 12.33 -9.10 -17.82
C SER A 400 11.16 -8.31 -17.23
N ALA A 401 11.24 -7.96 -15.95
CA ALA A 401 10.30 -7.02 -15.31
C ALA A 401 10.38 -5.58 -15.88
N GLN A 402 11.37 -5.31 -16.75
CA GLN A 402 11.45 -4.07 -17.54
C GLN A 402 10.58 -4.12 -18.80
N ASP A 403 10.26 -5.31 -19.30
CA ASP A 403 9.49 -5.48 -20.54
C ASP A 403 8.03 -5.05 -20.33
N ARG A 404 7.49 -4.29 -21.29
CA ARG A 404 6.12 -3.75 -21.26
C ARG A 404 5.34 -4.12 -22.52
N PHE A 405 4.03 -4.19 -22.35
CA PHE A 405 3.07 -4.31 -23.45
C PHE A 405 2.18 -3.07 -23.50
N LEU A 406 1.79 -2.68 -24.71
CA LEU A 406 0.88 -1.57 -24.98
C LEU A 406 -0.28 -2.11 -25.82
N ILE A 407 -1.49 -2.04 -25.27
CA ILE A 407 -2.74 -2.32 -25.98
C ILE A 407 -3.28 -0.96 -26.45
N MET A 408 -3.41 -0.81 -27.76
CA MET A 408 -4.09 0.32 -28.40
C MET A 408 -5.45 -0.15 -28.88
N ALA A 409 -6.50 0.64 -28.70
CA ALA A 409 -7.83 0.34 -29.20
C ALA A 409 -8.55 1.59 -29.71
N ALA A 410 -9.36 1.46 -30.75
CA ALA A 410 -10.20 2.54 -31.27
C ALA A 410 -11.48 2.00 -31.90
N GLU A 411 -12.57 2.76 -31.77
CA GLU A 411 -13.88 2.40 -32.30
C GLU A 411 -13.93 2.62 -33.83
N MET A 412 -14.49 1.65 -34.56
CA MET A 412 -14.65 1.69 -36.02
C MET A 412 -16.03 2.23 -36.39
N GLU A 413 -16.06 3.45 -36.91
CA GLU A 413 -17.26 4.03 -37.51
C GLU A 413 -17.45 3.47 -38.93
N GLN A 414 -18.57 2.79 -39.16
CA GLN A 414 -19.00 2.12 -40.41
C GLN A 414 -18.37 0.75 -40.72
N SER A 415 -19.14 -0.08 -41.44
CA SER A 415 -18.86 -1.49 -41.73
C SER A 415 -17.87 -1.71 -42.89
N SER A 416 -16.75 -1.00 -42.85
CA SER A 416 -15.54 -1.42 -43.58
C SER A 416 -15.04 -2.75 -43.00
N GLY A 417 -14.55 -3.65 -43.85
CA GLY A 417 -14.25 -5.02 -43.45
C GLY A 417 -13.21 -5.14 -42.32
N THR A 418 -13.26 -6.21 -41.55
CA THR A 418 -12.34 -6.49 -40.43
C THR A 418 -11.00 -7.10 -40.88
N GLY A 419 -10.68 -7.01 -42.17
CA GLY A 419 -9.52 -7.65 -42.79
C GLY A 419 -8.19 -6.94 -42.50
N PRO A 420 -7.05 -7.60 -42.80
CA PRO A 420 -5.73 -7.04 -42.52
C PRO A 420 -5.38 -5.76 -43.31
N ALA A 421 -6.00 -5.55 -44.47
CA ALA A 421 -5.75 -4.39 -45.32
C ALA A 421 -6.53 -3.16 -44.79
N GLU A 422 -7.80 -3.38 -44.45
CA GLU A 422 -8.75 -2.43 -43.90
C GLU A 422 -8.28 -1.95 -42.52
N LEU A 423 -7.88 -2.86 -41.63
CA LEU A 423 -7.24 -2.50 -40.35
C LEU A 423 -5.93 -1.72 -40.55
N SER A 424 -5.17 -2.00 -41.62
CA SER A 424 -3.95 -1.26 -41.96
C SER A 424 -4.23 0.15 -42.50
N GLN A 425 -5.40 0.37 -43.11
CA GLN A 425 -5.89 1.69 -43.50
C GLN A 425 -6.44 2.46 -42.29
N PHE A 426 -7.33 1.85 -41.51
CA PHE A 426 -7.90 2.42 -40.29
C PHE A 426 -6.82 2.96 -39.33
N TRP A 427 -5.76 2.19 -39.06
CA TRP A 427 -4.65 2.63 -38.19
C TRP A 427 -3.77 3.77 -38.75
N LYS A 428 -3.99 4.22 -39.99
CA LYS A 428 -3.38 5.45 -40.56
C LYS A 428 -4.31 6.66 -40.46
N GLU A 429 -5.62 6.43 -40.55
CA GLU A 429 -6.65 7.47 -40.64
C GLU A 429 -7.20 7.87 -39.26
N VAL A 430 -7.18 6.96 -38.27
CA VAL A 430 -7.74 7.20 -36.94
C VAL A 430 -7.02 8.33 -36.18
N PRO A 431 -7.73 9.39 -35.76
CA PRO A 431 -7.14 10.47 -34.94
C PRO A 431 -6.62 9.94 -33.60
N ARG A 432 -5.41 10.36 -33.19
CA ARG A 432 -4.77 9.86 -31.95
C ARG A 432 -5.60 10.05 -30.69
N ASN A 433 -6.45 11.08 -30.63
CA ASN A 433 -7.35 11.33 -29.50
C ASN A 433 -8.60 10.41 -29.47
N LYS A 434 -8.88 9.65 -30.53
CA LYS A 434 -9.86 8.54 -30.52
C LYS A 434 -9.24 7.19 -30.10
N VAL A 435 -7.93 7.13 -29.84
CA VAL A 435 -7.22 5.90 -29.48
C VAL A 435 -7.07 5.77 -27.97
N MET A 436 -7.68 4.74 -27.39
CA MET A 436 -7.42 4.27 -26.03
C MET A 436 -6.06 3.57 -25.98
N GLU A 437 -5.17 3.99 -25.07
CA GLU A 437 -3.93 3.27 -24.75
C GLU A 437 -4.00 2.66 -23.34
N HIS A 438 -3.61 1.40 -23.20
CA HIS A 438 -3.43 0.74 -21.90
C HIS A 438 -2.10 -0.02 -21.84
N ARG A 439 -1.44 -0.05 -20.68
CA ARG A 439 -0.07 -0.56 -20.52
C ARG A 439 0.01 -1.67 -19.47
N LEU A 440 0.56 -2.81 -19.87
CA LEU A 440 0.81 -3.95 -18.99
C LEU A 440 2.32 -4.13 -18.71
N ARG A 441 2.64 -4.61 -17.52
CA ARG A 441 4.00 -4.95 -17.05
C ARG A 441 4.22 -6.46 -17.14
N CYS A 442 5.43 -6.91 -17.48
CA CYS A 442 5.80 -8.31 -17.28
C CYS A 442 6.14 -8.58 -15.81
N HIS A 443 5.68 -9.71 -15.28
CA HIS A 443 6.09 -10.22 -13.97
C HIS A 443 6.66 -11.64 -14.13
N THR A 444 7.87 -11.86 -13.64
CA THR A 444 8.53 -13.17 -13.59
C THR A 444 8.35 -13.73 -12.18
N VAL A 445 7.63 -14.85 -12.04
CA VAL A 445 7.45 -15.50 -10.73
C VAL A 445 8.73 -16.23 -10.37
N GLU A 446 9.64 -15.54 -9.67
CA GLU A 446 10.81 -16.15 -9.05
C GLU A 446 10.33 -17.04 -7.88
N SER A 447 10.33 -18.36 -8.09
CA SER A 447 9.95 -19.35 -7.08
C SER A 447 11.05 -19.60 -6.04
N SER A 448 11.63 -18.52 -5.51
CA SER A 448 12.47 -18.56 -4.31
C SER A 448 11.58 -18.38 -3.07
N LYS A 449 11.32 -19.48 -2.35
CA LYS A 449 10.95 -19.37 -0.94
C LYS A 449 12.08 -18.60 -0.23
N PRO A 450 11.80 -17.59 0.61
CA PRO A 450 12.80 -17.07 1.53
C PRO A 450 13.04 -18.14 2.60
N ASN A 451 13.92 -19.10 2.31
CA ASN A 451 14.47 -19.98 3.33
C ASN A 451 15.18 -19.07 4.33
N SER A 452 14.69 -19.08 5.57
CA SER A 452 15.17 -18.22 6.63
C SER A 452 16.69 -18.29 6.75
N LEU A 453 17.37 -17.15 6.60
CA LEU A 453 18.77 -16.99 6.96
C LEU A 453 18.89 -16.92 8.49
N MET A 454 18.51 -18.01 9.14
CA MET A 454 18.91 -18.30 10.51
C MET A 454 20.43 -18.50 10.53
N LEU A 455 21.16 -17.42 10.75
CA LEU A 455 22.42 -17.50 11.50
C LEU A 455 22.08 -18.05 12.88
N LYS A 456 22.09 -19.39 12.98
CA LYS A 456 22.00 -20.12 14.24
C LYS A 456 23.38 -20.63 14.56
N ASP A 457 23.94 -20.17 15.66
CA ASP A 457 25.29 -20.54 16.10
C ASP A 457 25.43 -22.06 16.22
N SER A 458 26.13 -22.61 15.22
CA SER A 458 26.65 -23.98 15.22
C SER A 458 28.16 -23.87 15.16
N ILE A 459 28.76 -23.33 16.23
CA ILE A 459 30.22 -23.21 16.37
C ILE A 459 30.81 -24.60 16.69
N SER A 460 30.76 -25.47 15.68
CA SER A 460 31.45 -26.76 15.62
C SER A 460 31.46 -27.28 14.17
N THR A 461 32.66 -27.39 13.60
CA THR A 461 32.98 -28.17 12.38
C THR A 461 32.17 -27.87 11.10
N MET A 462 32.52 -26.79 10.39
CA MET A 462 32.37 -26.69 8.92
C MET A 462 33.62 -26.08 8.27
N SER A 463 33.81 -26.33 6.97
CA SER A 463 35.08 -26.12 6.25
C SER A 463 35.32 -24.68 5.78
N ASP A 464 36.59 -24.24 5.82
CA ASP A 464 37.09 -22.90 5.44
C ASP A 464 36.62 -22.43 4.05
N LYS A 465 36.43 -23.35 3.10
CA LYS A 465 36.00 -23.02 1.73
C LYS A 465 34.67 -22.27 1.67
N THR A 466 33.84 -22.39 2.71
CA THR A 466 32.53 -21.73 2.79
C THR A 466 32.63 -20.28 3.26
N SER A 467 33.63 -19.92 4.07
CA SER A 467 33.84 -18.54 4.52
C SER A 467 34.56 -17.70 3.47
N GLU A 468 35.52 -18.30 2.74
CA GLU A 468 36.19 -17.63 1.61
C GLU A 468 35.20 -17.20 0.52
N ASP A 469 34.28 -18.06 0.09
CA ASP A 469 33.34 -17.70 -0.99
C ASP A 469 32.31 -16.65 -0.54
N LEU A 470 31.84 -16.71 0.72
CA LEU A 470 31.03 -15.62 1.32
C LEU A 470 31.79 -14.29 1.37
N TYR A 471 33.07 -14.30 1.74
CA TYR A 471 33.92 -13.11 1.74
C TYR A 471 34.15 -12.59 0.31
N LEU A 472 34.30 -13.48 -0.68
CA LEU A 472 34.43 -13.13 -2.09
C LEU A 472 33.14 -12.49 -2.63
N GLN A 473 31.97 -13.04 -2.29
CA GLN A 473 30.67 -12.51 -2.67
C GLN A 473 30.41 -11.14 -2.01
N LEU A 474 30.72 -10.98 -0.72
CA LEU A 474 30.60 -9.70 0.00
C LEU A 474 31.48 -8.61 -0.63
N ASN A 475 32.74 -8.93 -0.96
CA ASN A 475 33.65 -7.98 -1.62
C ASN A 475 33.16 -7.61 -3.04
N ARG A 476 32.64 -8.56 -3.82
CA ARG A 476 32.01 -8.27 -5.12
C ARG A 476 30.81 -7.33 -4.99
N LEU A 477 30.02 -7.46 -3.92
CA LEU A 477 28.84 -6.64 -3.67
C LEU A 477 29.22 -5.20 -3.24
N LEU A 478 30.23 -5.07 -2.36
CA LEU A 478 30.86 -3.78 -2.03
C LEU A 478 31.44 -3.06 -3.25
N GLU A 479 32.16 -3.80 -4.10
CA GLU A 479 32.75 -3.30 -5.34
C GLU A 479 31.68 -2.87 -6.37
N SER A 480 30.55 -3.58 -6.42
CA SER A 480 29.39 -3.22 -7.23
C SER A 480 28.71 -1.94 -6.73
N ASN A 481 28.54 -1.79 -5.41
CA ASN A 481 27.95 -0.59 -4.80
C ASN A 481 28.82 0.65 -5.07
N ARG A 482 30.14 0.58 -4.88
CA ARG A 482 31.07 1.69 -5.20
C ARG A 482 30.95 2.15 -6.66
N LYS A 483 30.86 1.19 -7.60
CA LYS A 483 30.67 1.51 -9.03
C LYS A 483 29.33 2.17 -9.32
N LEU A 484 28.28 1.83 -8.55
CA LEU A 484 26.97 2.47 -8.63
C LEU A 484 27.02 3.90 -8.06
N GLU A 485 27.71 4.12 -6.94
CA GLU A 485 27.94 5.43 -6.33
C GLU A 485 28.72 6.35 -7.28
N ASP A 486 29.83 5.88 -7.87
CA ASP A 486 30.56 6.63 -8.90
C ASP A 486 29.69 6.96 -10.14
N GLN A 487 28.82 6.03 -10.57
CA GLN A 487 27.89 6.30 -11.68
C GLN A 487 26.83 7.34 -11.31
N LEU A 488 26.28 7.27 -10.09
CA LEU A 488 25.34 8.27 -9.58
C LEU A 488 25.99 9.65 -9.45
N GLN A 489 27.21 9.73 -8.92
CA GLN A 489 27.94 10.98 -8.75
C GLN A 489 28.33 11.61 -10.11
N ARG A 490 28.74 10.78 -11.09
CA ARG A 490 28.93 11.25 -12.49
C ARG A 490 27.63 11.73 -13.12
N SER A 491 26.51 11.06 -12.86
CA SER A 491 25.18 11.49 -13.35
C SER A 491 24.77 12.84 -12.76
N ILE A 492 24.92 13.02 -11.44
CA ILE A 492 24.64 14.28 -10.75
C ILE A 492 25.51 15.42 -11.29
N TRP A 493 26.82 15.18 -11.48
CA TRP A 493 27.72 16.16 -12.06
C TRP A 493 27.33 16.55 -13.49
N PHE A 494 26.92 15.57 -14.31
CA PHE A 494 26.43 15.82 -15.68
C PHE A 494 25.10 16.60 -15.67
N GLN A 495 24.19 16.33 -14.72
CA GLN A 495 22.96 17.10 -14.54
C GLN A 495 23.25 18.54 -14.09
N GLN A 496 24.23 18.76 -13.21
CA GLN A 496 24.67 20.10 -12.81
C GLN A 496 25.31 20.87 -13.97
N LEU A 497 26.15 20.21 -14.77
CA LEU A 497 26.73 20.79 -15.99
C LEU A 497 25.63 21.17 -17.00
N LEU A 498 24.67 20.29 -17.24
CA LEU A 498 23.55 20.55 -18.14
C LEU A 498 22.69 21.72 -17.65
N LEU A 499 22.40 21.79 -16.35
CA LEU A 499 21.66 22.90 -15.74
C LEU A 499 22.40 24.24 -15.91
N ALA A 500 23.71 24.26 -15.66
CA ALA A 500 24.55 25.44 -15.87
C ALA A 500 24.55 25.89 -17.34
N LEU A 501 24.67 24.95 -18.29
CA LEU A 501 24.57 25.24 -19.72
C LEU A 501 23.18 25.78 -20.11
N THR A 502 22.09 25.26 -19.53
CA THR A 502 20.75 25.81 -19.79
C THR A 502 20.55 27.21 -19.20
N MET A 503 21.16 27.53 -18.06
CA MET A 503 21.14 28.90 -17.50
C MET A 503 21.91 29.87 -18.40
N VAL A 504 23.12 29.50 -18.83
CA VAL A 504 23.92 30.33 -19.76
C VAL A 504 23.20 30.55 -21.09
N LEU A 505 22.53 29.51 -21.63
CA LEU A 505 21.69 29.67 -22.83
C LEU A 505 20.48 30.57 -22.59
N LEU A 506 19.85 30.51 -21.43
CA LEU A 506 18.74 31.40 -21.05
C LEU A 506 19.23 32.86 -20.96
N ASP A 507 20.37 33.10 -20.30
CA ASP A 507 20.97 34.43 -20.17
C ASP A 507 21.36 35.01 -21.54
N PHE A 508 21.90 34.19 -22.46
CA PHE A 508 22.16 34.61 -23.84
C PHE A 508 20.86 34.96 -24.60
N VAL A 509 19.79 34.16 -24.45
CA VAL A 509 18.49 34.41 -25.09
C VAL A 509 17.85 35.69 -24.54
N VAL A 510 17.87 35.90 -23.22
CA VAL A 510 17.36 37.12 -22.57
C VAL A 510 18.18 38.34 -23.01
N SER A 511 19.51 38.24 -23.04
CA SER A 511 20.40 39.33 -23.49
C SER A 511 20.18 39.67 -24.98
N PHE A 512 19.94 38.66 -25.83
CA PHE A 512 19.65 38.84 -27.24
C PHE A 512 18.30 39.55 -27.46
N PHE A 513 17.23 39.13 -26.75
CA PHE A 513 15.95 39.82 -26.82
C PHE A 513 15.99 41.23 -26.23
N TYR A 514 16.75 41.45 -25.14
CA TYR A 514 16.97 42.80 -24.59
C TYR A 514 17.72 43.70 -25.57
N SER A 515 18.68 43.16 -26.33
CA SER A 515 19.43 43.87 -27.38
C SER A 515 18.67 44.01 -28.71
N LEU A 516 17.44 43.49 -28.80
CA LEU A 516 16.49 43.69 -29.90
C LEU A 516 15.30 44.58 -29.51
N TYR A 517 15.16 44.90 -28.22
CA TYR A 517 14.10 45.74 -27.67
C TYR A 517 14.55 47.20 -27.45
N ASN A 518 15.86 47.42 -27.27
CA ASN A 518 16.51 48.73 -27.23
C ASN A 518 17.18 49.05 -28.57
#